data_AF-T2IZK7-F1
#
_entry.id   AF-T2IZK7-F1
#
_cell.length_a   1.000
_cell.length_b   1.000
_cell.length_c   1.000
_cell.angle_alpha   90.00
_cell.angle_beta   90.00
_cell.angle_gamma   90.00
#
_symmetry.space_group_name_H-M   'P 1'
#
loop_
_entity.id
_entity.type
_entity.pdbx_description
1 polymer ?
#
loop_
_entity_poly.entity_id
_entity_poly.type
_entity_poly.pdbx_seq_one_letter_code
_entity_poly.pdbx_strand_id
1 'polypeptide(L)'
;MGFFVGRKIFDSLPENNRLVKREKEKWSLENHRDESFADMYVHPQETDYNIDTLFELIEASGLEFIGFSNPQYWDLKRLIGESEDLMKRTENLSDRQRYRLTELLDPENITHYEFFLGKPPLVKIDWSEDETLLSAIPEVHPCSYGWPSQSFLNYDYQPVSLSDAEYNVMQGCDGKLKVKDILNQVSVDLEMVRSLQQKQLIILTPNSN
;
A
#
# COMPACT_ATOMS: atom_id res chain seq x y z
N MET A 1 -16.78 -23.54 24.58
CA MET A 1 -17.65 -24.43 23.77
C MET A 1 -17.44 -24.26 22.26
N GLY A 2 -17.26 -23.04 21.74
CA GLY A 2 -17.04 -22.79 20.30
C GLY A 2 -15.79 -23.46 19.70
N PHE A 3 -14.66 -23.45 20.42
CA PHE A 3 -13.40 -24.07 19.97
C PHE A 3 -13.52 -25.56 19.56
N PHE A 4 -14.02 -26.42 20.45
CA PHE A 4 -14.15 -27.86 20.19
C PHE A 4 -15.13 -28.16 19.04
N VAL A 5 -16.14 -27.32 18.86
CA VAL A 5 -17.08 -27.43 17.74
C VAL A 5 -16.40 -26.98 16.45
N GLY A 6 -15.65 -25.87 16.48
CA GLY A 6 -14.87 -25.37 15.36
C GLY A 6 -13.86 -26.38 14.83
N ARG A 7 -13.08 -27.02 15.70
CA ARG A 7 -12.14 -28.09 15.30
C ARG A 7 -12.87 -29.29 14.68
N LYS A 8 -13.97 -29.76 15.27
CA LYS A 8 -14.77 -30.85 14.69
C LYS A 8 -15.35 -30.51 13.32
N ILE A 9 -15.78 -29.26 13.12
CA ILE A 9 -16.23 -28.79 11.81
C ILE A 9 -15.05 -28.85 10.84
N PHE A 10 -13.89 -28.31 11.22
CA PHE A 10 -12.69 -28.28 10.39
C PHE A 10 -12.23 -29.69 9.96
N ASP A 11 -12.23 -30.64 10.90
CA ASP A 11 -11.89 -32.06 10.64
C ASP A 11 -12.87 -32.75 9.69
N SER A 12 -14.12 -32.25 9.61
CA SER A 12 -15.15 -32.80 8.74
C SER A 12 -15.16 -32.19 7.33
N LEU A 13 -14.41 -31.10 7.11
CA LEU A 13 -14.37 -30.43 5.82
C LEU A 13 -13.56 -31.26 4.79
N PRO A 14 -14.00 -31.32 3.52
CA PRO A 14 -13.24 -31.98 2.46
C PRO A 14 -11.82 -31.39 2.30
N GLU A 15 -10.86 -32.21 1.87
CA GLU A 15 -9.47 -31.75 1.69
C GLU A 15 -9.33 -30.60 0.67
N ASN A 16 -10.24 -30.53 -0.30
CA ASN A 16 -10.27 -29.47 -1.29
C ASN A 16 -10.97 -28.18 -0.80
N ASN A 17 -11.50 -28.17 0.43
CA ASN A 17 -12.12 -26.99 1.01
C ASN A 17 -11.10 -25.87 1.20
N ARG A 18 -11.50 -24.64 0.88
CA ARG A 18 -10.68 -23.42 0.97
C ARG A 18 -10.04 -23.22 2.35
N LEU A 19 -10.83 -23.39 3.42
CA LEU A 19 -10.35 -23.22 4.79
C LEU A 19 -9.29 -24.27 5.13
N VAL A 20 -9.54 -25.54 4.75
CA VAL A 20 -8.61 -26.65 5.00
C VAL A 20 -7.28 -26.46 4.26
N LYS A 21 -7.32 -26.03 2.99
CA LYS A 21 -6.10 -25.72 2.24
C LYS A 21 -5.31 -24.57 2.88
N ARG A 22 -6.00 -23.50 3.24
CA ARG A 22 -5.39 -22.30 3.83
C ARG A 22 -4.75 -22.58 5.19
N GLU A 23 -5.41 -23.36 6.03
CA GLU A 23 -4.84 -23.82 7.31
C GLU A 23 -3.56 -24.61 7.08
N LYS A 24 -3.53 -25.50 6.08
CA LYS A 24 -2.33 -26.29 5.76
C LYS A 24 -1.20 -25.43 5.18
N GLU A 25 -1.52 -24.50 4.29
CA GLU A 25 -0.53 -23.74 3.49
C GLU A 25 0.03 -22.52 4.22
N LYS A 26 -0.82 -21.75 4.92
CA LYS A 26 -0.41 -20.47 5.55
C LYS A 26 -0.29 -20.54 7.06
N TRP A 27 -1.17 -21.28 7.71
CA TRP A 27 -1.35 -21.20 9.17
C TRP A 27 -0.87 -22.43 9.92
N SER A 28 -0.35 -23.44 9.22
CA SER A 28 -0.02 -24.74 9.81
C SER A 28 1.00 -24.64 10.93
N LEU A 29 1.88 -23.63 10.90
CA LEU A 29 2.91 -23.40 11.92
C LEU A 29 2.40 -22.60 13.13
N GLU A 30 1.45 -21.69 12.92
CA GLU A 30 1.01 -20.71 13.93
C GLU A 30 -0.28 -21.15 14.64
N ASN A 31 -1.11 -21.94 13.97
CA ASN A 31 -2.44 -22.32 14.40
C ASN A 31 -2.52 -23.64 15.19
N HIS A 32 -1.37 -24.13 15.65
CA HIS A 32 -1.29 -25.29 16.54
C HIS A 32 -1.82 -25.01 17.95
N ARG A 33 -1.83 -23.75 18.38
CA ARG A 33 -2.35 -23.37 19.70
C ARG A 33 -3.84 -23.10 19.64
N ASP A 34 -4.56 -23.56 20.65
CA ASP A 34 -6.01 -23.40 20.76
C ASP A 34 -6.43 -21.93 20.77
N GLU A 35 -5.60 -21.05 21.32
CA GLU A 35 -5.81 -19.59 21.34
C GLU A 35 -5.78 -18.98 19.94
N SER A 36 -4.78 -19.32 19.12
CA SER A 36 -4.66 -18.84 17.73
C SER A 36 -5.84 -19.31 16.88
N PHE A 37 -6.29 -20.55 17.07
CA PHE A 37 -7.43 -21.10 16.32
C PHE A 37 -8.73 -20.45 16.74
N ALA A 38 -8.86 -20.18 18.04
CA ALA A 38 -10.01 -19.48 18.58
C ALA A 38 -10.11 -18.07 18.00
N ASP A 39 -8.99 -17.36 17.92
CA ASP A 39 -8.93 -16.00 17.40
C ASP A 39 -9.17 -15.93 15.89
N MET A 40 -8.65 -16.89 15.13
CA MET A 40 -8.66 -16.83 13.67
C MET A 40 -9.93 -17.39 13.00
N TYR A 41 -10.68 -18.27 13.68
CA TYR A 41 -11.81 -18.97 13.04
C TYR A 41 -13.11 -19.01 13.83
N VAL A 42 -13.06 -18.76 15.14
CA VAL A 42 -14.26 -18.87 16.00
C VAL A 42 -14.38 -17.71 16.98
N HIS A 43 -13.79 -16.56 16.66
CA HIS A 43 -13.85 -15.39 17.52
C HIS A 43 -15.29 -14.85 17.52
N PRO A 44 -16.01 -14.89 18.65
CA PRO A 44 -17.46 -14.67 18.69
C PRO A 44 -17.90 -13.22 18.41
N GLN A 45 -16.95 -12.28 18.32
CA GLN A 45 -17.16 -10.88 17.99
C GLN A 45 -16.57 -10.49 16.62
N GLU A 46 -16.10 -11.47 15.84
CA GLU A 46 -15.61 -11.21 14.49
C GLU A 46 -16.77 -10.73 13.61
N THR A 47 -16.59 -9.56 13.00
CA THR A 47 -17.50 -9.01 12.00
C THR A 47 -16.79 -9.11 10.67
N ASP A 48 -17.35 -9.90 9.76
CA ASP A 48 -16.82 -9.99 8.40
C ASP A 48 -17.09 -8.68 7.66
N TYR A 49 -16.00 -8.00 7.28
CA TYR A 49 -16.07 -6.83 6.43
C TYR A 49 -15.84 -7.21 4.97
N ASN A 50 -16.65 -6.66 4.09
CA ASN A 50 -16.28 -6.44 2.69
C ASN A 50 -15.93 -4.95 2.46
N ILE A 51 -15.43 -4.61 1.28
CA ILE A 51 -15.10 -3.21 0.95
C ILE A 51 -16.28 -2.26 1.18
N ASP A 52 -17.52 -2.68 0.92
CA ASP A 52 -18.67 -1.80 1.12
C ASP A 52 -18.90 -1.48 2.61
N THR A 53 -18.99 -2.50 3.44
CA THR A 53 -19.18 -2.35 4.90
C THR A 53 -17.97 -1.69 5.58
N LEU A 54 -16.76 -1.89 5.05
CA LEU A 54 -15.56 -1.22 5.54
C LEU A 54 -15.66 0.29 5.31
N PHE A 55 -16.02 0.71 4.09
CA PHE A 55 -16.16 2.13 3.79
C PHE A 55 -17.34 2.76 4.54
N GLU A 56 -18.43 2.03 4.77
CA GLU A 56 -19.52 2.47 5.66
C GLU A 56 -19.02 2.73 7.09
N LEU A 57 -18.17 1.85 7.63
CA LEU A 57 -17.54 2.04 8.94
C LEU A 57 -16.66 3.30 8.97
N ILE A 58 -15.85 3.50 7.93
CA ILE A 58 -14.96 4.66 7.81
C ILE A 58 -15.79 5.95 7.75
N GLU A 59 -16.82 5.99 6.90
CA GLU A 59 -17.72 7.13 6.77
C GLU A 59 -18.41 7.44 8.11
N ALA A 60 -18.90 6.41 8.81
CA ALA A 60 -19.53 6.57 10.13
C ALA A 60 -18.58 7.10 11.21
N SER A 61 -17.27 6.86 11.06
CA SER A 61 -16.24 7.38 11.98
C SER A 61 -15.97 8.88 11.82
N GLY A 62 -16.37 9.47 10.69
CA GLY A 62 -16.04 10.85 10.33
C GLY A 62 -14.56 11.09 9.99
N LEU A 63 -13.79 10.01 9.79
CA LEU A 63 -12.41 10.06 9.32
C LEU A 63 -12.36 9.94 7.79
N GLU A 64 -11.29 10.47 7.20
CA GLU A 64 -11.02 10.37 5.78
C GLU A 64 -10.09 9.19 5.50
N PHE A 65 -10.44 8.37 4.50
CA PHE A 65 -9.57 7.29 4.03
C PHE A 65 -8.34 7.85 3.33
N ILE A 66 -7.15 7.45 3.79
CA ILE A 66 -5.88 7.85 3.18
C ILE A 66 -5.45 6.83 2.11
N GLY A 67 -5.53 5.54 2.43
CA GLY A 67 -5.07 4.47 1.57
C GLY A 67 -4.85 3.16 2.33
N PHE A 68 -4.70 2.06 1.60
CA PHE A 68 -4.26 0.79 2.17
C PHE A 68 -2.75 0.79 2.46
N SER A 69 -2.31 0.02 3.46
CA SER A 69 -0.88 -0.13 3.80
C SER A 69 -0.08 -0.81 2.69
N ASN A 70 -0.74 -1.68 1.92
CA ASN A 70 -0.19 -2.53 0.89
C ASN A 70 -0.80 -2.20 -0.48
N PRO A 71 -0.61 -0.99 -1.03
CA PRO A 71 -1.31 -0.52 -2.24
C PRO A 71 -1.11 -1.44 -3.45
N GLN A 72 0.01 -2.18 -3.53
CA GLN A 72 0.25 -3.13 -4.62
C GLN A 72 -0.75 -4.31 -4.60
N TYR A 73 -1.26 -4.68 -3.42
CA TYR A 73 -2.32 -5.69 -3.25
C TYR A 73 -3.70 -5.17 -3.66
N TRP A 74 -3.79 -3.90 -4.06
CA TRP A 74 -5.00 -3.28 -4.58
C TRP A 74 -4.88 -2.89 -6.05
N ASP A 75 -3.71 -3.05 -6.66
CA ASP A 75 -3.51 -2.85 -8.10
C ASP A 75 -4.22 -3.94 -8.91
N LEU A 76 -5.24 -3.52 -9.66
CA LEU A 76 -6.07 -4.40 -10.47
C LEU A 76 -5.28 -5.01 -11.64
N LYS A 77 -4.23 -4.33 -12.14
CA LYS A 77 -3.42 -4.82 -13.27
C LYS A 77 -2.81 -6.19 -13.00
N ARG A 78 -2.50 -6.52 -11.74
CA ARG A 78 -1.99 -7.85 -11.37
C ARG A 78 -2.99 -8.98 -11.64
N LEU A 79 -4.30 -8.68 -11.64
CA LEU A 79 -5.38 -9.67 -11.75
C LEU A 79 -5.90 -9.81 -13.18
N ILE A 80 -6.09 -8.68 -13.86
CA ILE A 80 -6.66 -8.66 -15.23
C ILE A 80 -5.59 -8.59 -16.34
N GLY A 81 -4.30 -8.52 -15.95
CA GLY A 81 -3.16 -8.49 -16.86
C GLY A 81 -3.15 -7.27 -17.78
N GLU A 82 -2.52 -7.42 -18.95
CA GLU A 82 -2.38 -6.36 -19.96
C GLU A 82 -3.55 -6.31 -20.95
N SER A 83 -4.71 -6.87 -20.59
CA SER A 83 -5.87 -6.83 -21.48
C SER A 83 -6.41 -5.41 -21.64
N GLU A 84 -6.14 -4.79 -22.80
CA GLU A 84 -6.60 -3.42 -23.08
C GLU A 84 -8.13 -3.26 -22.95
N ASP A 85 -8.92 -4.26 -23.36
CA ASP A 85 -10.39 -4.20 -23.25
C ASP A 85 -10.84 -4.17 -21.79
N LEU A 86 -10.26 -5.02 -20.94
CA LEU A 86 -10.60 -5.05 -19.51
C LEU A 86 -10.11 -3.81 -18.79
N MET A 87 -8.92 -3.30 -19.13
CA MET A 87 -8.40 -2.05 -18.58
C MET A 87 -9.29 -0.86 -18.93
N LYS A 88 -9.77 -0.76 -20.18
CA LYS A 88 -10.71 0.30 -20.57
C LYS A 88 -12.02 0.27 -19.78
N ARG A 89 -12.49 -0.92 -19.40
CA ARG A 89 -13.69 -1.05 -18.56
C ARG A 89 -13.48 -0.55 -17.13
N THR A 90 -12.24 -0.54 -16.64
CA THR A 90 -11.91 -0.18 -15.25
C THR A 90 -11.58 1.31 -15.08
N GLU A 91 -11.31 2.02 -16.17
CA GLU A 91 -11.05 3.46 -16.19
C GLU A 91 -12.17 4.27 -15.52
N ASN A 92 -13.43 3.88 -15.75
CA ASN A 92 -14.60 4.58 -15.22
C ASN A 92 -15.00 4.14 -13.79
N LEU A 93 -14.30 3.20 -13.18
CA LEU A 93 -14.58 2.77 -11.81
C LEU A 93 -14.03 3.79 -10.81
N SER A 94 -14.83 4.13 -9.82
CA SER A 94 -14.37 4.80 -8.61
C SER A 94 -13.38 3.92 -7.83
N ASP A 95 -12.57 4.51 -6.95
CA ASP A 95 -11.61 3.76 -6.13
C ASP A 95 -12.30 2.67 -5.30
N ARG A 96 -13.44 2.95 -4.67
CA ARG A 96 -14.23 1.96 -3.93
C ARG A 96 -14.66 0.78 -4.82
N GLN A 97 -15.12 1.06 -6.05
CA GLN A 97 -15.48 0.01 -6.99
C GLN A 97 -14.27 -0.81 -7.44
N ARG A 98 -13.11 -0.16 -7.64
CA ARG A 98 -11.86 -0.84 -7.97
C ARG A 98 -11.44 -1.77 -6.83
N TYR A 99 -11.46 -1.30 -5.59
CA TYR A 99 -11.13 -2.13 -4.43
C TYR A 99 -12.10 -3.30 -4.27
N ARG A 100 -13.40 -3.07 -4.45
CA ARG A 100 -14.40 -4.14 -4.39
C ARG A 100 -14.20 -5.18 -5.49
N LEU A 101 -13.86 -4.74 -6.71
CA LEU A 101 -13.55 -5.64 -7.80
C LEU A 101 -12.29 -6.47 -7.50
N THR A 102 -11.23 -5.84 -7.00
CA THR A 102 -10.00 -6.54 -6.59
C THR A 102 -10.30 -7.58 -5.50
N GLU A 103 -11.08 -7.23 -4.48
CA GLU A 103 -11.50 -8.14 -3.40
C GLU A 103 -12.23 -9.39 -3.95
N LEU A 104 -13.12 -9.20 -4.92
CA LEU A 104 -13.87 -10.29 -5.54
C LEU A 104 -13.01 -11.19 -6.44
N LEU A 105 -12.01 -10.61 -7.10
CA LEU A 105 -11.12 -11.33 -8.02
C LEU A 105 -9.94 -12.00 -7.29
N ASP A 106 -9.57 -11.54 -6.09
CA ASP A 106 -8.45 -12.08 -5.30
C ASP A 106 -8.82 -12.41 -3.83
N PRO A 107 -9.82 -13.28 -3.61
CA PRO A 107 -10.33 -13.61 -2.28
C PRO A 107 -9.35 -14.44 -1.42
N GLU A 108 -8.26 -14.93 -1.99
CA GLU A 108 -7.24 -15.69 -1.26
C GLU A 108 -6.14 -14.81 -0.67
N ASN A 109 -5.81 -13.70 -1.34
CA ASN A 109 -4.83 -12.75 -0.81
C ASN A 109 -5.48 -11.69 0.07
N ILE A 110 -6.67 -11.20 -0.29
CA ILE A 110 -7.39 -10.18 0.50
C ILE A 110 -8.19 -10.87 1.58
N THR A 111 -7.61 -10.91 2.78
CA THR A 111 -8.21 -11.61 3.94
C THR A 111 -8.25 -10.82 5.22
N HIS A 112 -7.59 -9.68 5.23
CA HIS A 112 -7.71 -8.65 6.24
C HIS A 112 -7.46 -7.32 5.54
N TYR A 113 -7.93 -6.24 6.16
CA TYR A 113 -7.72 -4.89 5.66
C TYR A 113 -6.74 -4.17 6.55
N GLU A 114 -5.70 -3.60 5.95
CA GLU A 114 -4.76 -2.72 6.62
C GLU A 114 -4.76 -1.38 5.89
N PHE A 115 -5.10 -0.32 6.60
CA PHE A 115 -5.31 0.98 5.99
C PHE A 115 -5.08 2.11 6.98
N PHE A 116 -4.89 3.31 6.42
CA PHE A 116 -4.69 4.53 7.17
C PHE A 116 -5.91 5.43 7.06
N LEU A 117 -6.31 5.99 8.21
CA LEU A 117 -7.35 6.99 8.33
C LEU A 117 -6.75 8.29 8.86
N GLY A 118 -7.27 9.41 8.40
CA GLY A 118 -6.86 10.73 8.85
C GLY A 118 -8.05 11.57 9.30
N LYS A 119 -7.81 12.50 10.22
CA LYS A 119 -8.83 13.46 10.64
C LYS A 119 -8.98 14.55 9.57
N PRO A 120 -10.17 14.76 8.98
CA PRO A 120 -10.35 15.82 8.00
C PRO A 120 -10.28 17.23 8.64
N PRO A 121 -9.90 18.26 7.86
CA PRO A 121 -9.49 18.19 6.46
C PRO A 121 -8.04 17.70 6.32
N LEU A 122 -7.81 16.71 5.44
CA LEU A 122 -6.46 16.31 5.06
C LEU A 122 -5.97 17.23 3.95
N VAL A 123 -4.84 17.90 4.19
CA VAL A 123 -4.17 18.70 3.16
C VAL A 123 -3.42 17.76 2.24
N LYS A 124 -3.98 17.55 1.04
CA LYS A 124 -3.30 16.84 -0.06
C LYS A 124 -2.67 17.88 -0.96
N ILE A 125 -1.36 17.75 -1.17
CA ILE A 125 -0.62 18.63 -2.07
C ILE A 125 -0.59 17.95 -3.42
N ASP A 126 -1.08 18.67 -4.43
CA ASP A 126 -0.90 18.24 -5.80
C ASP A 126 0.49 18.64 -6.29
N TRP A 127 1.33 17.63 -6.54
CA TRP A 127 2.66 17.80 -7.09
C TRP A 127 2.66 17.80 -8.62
N SER A 128 1.51 17.70 -9.29
CA SER A 128 1.41 17.71 -10.75
C SER A 128 1.88 19.03 -11.37
N GLU A 129 1.75 20.14 -10.65
CA GLU A 129 2.19 21.46 -11.11
C GLU A 129 3.71 21.65 -10.97
N ASP A 130 4.38 22.00 -12.07
CA ASP A 130 5.84 22.17 -12.12
C ASP A 130 6.35 23.22 -11.13
N GLU A 131 5.66 24.36 -11.03
CA GLU A 131 6.05 25.44 -10.12
C GLU A 131 6.00 25.00 -8.64
N THR A 132 4.95 24.24 -8.28
CA THR A 132 4.80 23.68 -6.93
C THR A 132 5.96 22.74 -6.62
N LEU A 133 6.27 21.82 -7.54
CA LEU A 133 7.36 20.86 -7.39
C LEU A 133 8.72 21.54 -7.31
N LEU A 134 9.01 22.51 -8.19
CA LEU A 134 10.26 23.28 -8.21
C LEU A 134 10.49 24.07 -6.91
N SER A 135 9.41 24.52 -6.28
CA SER A 135 9.47 25.29 -5.04
C SER A 135 9.62 24.43 -3.79
N ALA A 136 9.37 23.11 -3.89
CA ALA A 136 9.40 22.18 -2.77
C ALA A 136 10.79 21.97 -2.20
N ILE A 137 10.85 21.56 -0.94
CA ILE A 137 12.08 21.15 -0.25
C ILE A 137 12.07 19.62 -0.18
N PRO A 138 12.97 18.92 -0.91
CA PRO A 138 13.02 17.48 -0.90
C PRO A 138 13.96 16.95 0.19
N GLU A 139 13.58 15.81 0.76
CA GLU A 139 14.35 15.01 1.70
C GLU A 139 14.42 13.57 1.22
N VAL A 140 15.55 12.89 1.40
CA VAL A 140 15.60 11.43 1.21
C VAL A 140 14.64 10.77 2.20
N HIS A 141 13.90 9.75 1.74
CA HIS A 141 12.94 9.06 2.58
C HIS A 141 13.64 8.49 3.83
N PRO A 142 13.17 8.80 5.06
CA PRO A 142 13.87 8.47 6.30
C PRO A 142 13.99 6.95 6.53
N CYS A 143 13.09 6.16 5.94
CA CYS A 143 13.12 4.70 5.97
C CYS A 143 13.91 4.05 4.83
N SER A 144 14.83 4.76 4.17
CA SER A 144 15.73 4.16 3.16
C SER A 144 16.94 3.49 3.83
N TYR A 145 16.91 2.16 3.96
CA TYR A 145 17.96 1.39 4.64
C TYR A 145 19.15 1.14 3.73
N GLY A 146 20.30 1.75 4.06
CA GLY A 146 21.55 1.62 3.31
C GLY A 146 21.92 2.85 2.48
N TRP A 147 21.10 3.89 2.48
CA TRP A 147 21.50 5.22 2.00
C TRP A 147 22.68 5.76 2.85
N PRO A 148 23.73 6.38 2.27
CA PRO A 148 23.90 6.84 0.88
C PRO A 148 24.68 5.86 -0.03
N SER A 149 24.18 4.65 -0.22
CA SER A 149 24.59 3.73 -1.29
C SER A 149 23.70 3.91 -2.52
N GLN A 150 24.24 3.64 -3.73
CA GLN A 150 23.43 3.53 -4.96
C GLN A 150 22.53 2.28 -4.96
N SER A 151 22.83 1.29 -4.12
CA SER A 151 22.03 0.08 -3.91
C SER A 151 21.63 -0.04 -2.45
N PHE A 152 20.33 0.00 -2.17
CA PHE A 152 19.76 0.06 -0.82
C PHE A 152 18.33 -0.51 -0.80
N LEU A 153 17.73 -0.61 0.38
CA LEU A 153 16.32 -1.02 0.52
C LEU A 153 15.42 0.20 0.73
N ASN A 154 14.33 0.29 -0.03
CA ASN A 154 13.34 1.36 0.14
C ASN A 154 12.50 1.19 1.44
N TYR A 155 11.51 2.06 1.63
CA TYR A 155 10.64 2.06 2.80
C TYR A 155 9.84 0.75 2.98
N ASP A 156 9.62 0.00 1.89
CA ASP A 156 8.95 -1.31 1.85
C ASP A 156 9.96 -2.49 1.88
N TYR A 157 11.22 -2.24 2.24
CA TYR A 157 12.32 -3.22 2.24
C TYR A 157 12.61 -3.86 0.87
N GLN A 158 12.22 -3.21 -0.23
CA GLN A 158 12.52 -3.68 -1.58
C GLN A 158 13.88 -3.17 -2.06
N PRO A 159 14.68 -3.99 -2.76
CA PRO A 159 15.95 -3.55 -3.32
C PRO A 159 15.73 -2.51 -4.41
N VAL A 160 16.44 -1.39 -4.29
CA VAL A 160 16.48 -0.30 -5.27
C VAL A 160 17.91 -0.08 -5.72
N SER A 161 18.09 0.18 -7.01
CA SER A 161 19.37 0.58 -7.59
C SER A 161 19.19 1.89 -8.35
N LEU A 162 19.98 2.90 -8.00
CA LEU A 162 19.94 4.23 -8.61
C LEU A 162 20.91 4.31 -9.78
N SER A 163 20.50 5.02 -10.82
CA SER A 163 21.43 5.59 -11.80
C SER A 163 22.31 6.68 -11.16
N ASP A 164 23.42 7.02 -11.82
CA ASP A 164 24.29 8.13 -11.36
C ASP A 164 23.52 9.46 -11.27
N ALA A 165 22.61 9.71 -12.21
CA ALA A 165 21.76 10.90 -12.22
C ALA A 165 20.80 10.93 -11.02
N GLU A 166 20.07 9.83 -10.76
CA GLU A 166 19.19 9.71 -9.60
C GLU A 166 19.96 9.87 -8.28
N TYR A 167 21.13 9.24 -8.18
CA TYR A 167 21.98 9.33 -7.00
C TYR A 167 22.43 10.76 -6.72
N ASN A 168 22.90 11.48 -7.75
CA ASN A 168 23.33 12.87 -7.61
C ASN A 168 22.17 13.80 -7.20
N VAL A 169 20.96 13.58 -7.73
CA VAL A 169 19.76 14.33 -7.28
C VAL A 169 19.46 14.04 -5.82
N MET A 170 19.40 12.76 -5.44
CA MET A 170 19.09 12.35 -4.06
C MET A 170 20.15 12.84 -3.05
N GLN A 171 21.41 12.96 -3.45
CA GLN A 171 22.45 13.58 -2.61
C GLN A 171 22.16 15.05 -2.28
N GLY A 172 21.45 15.76 -3.16
CA GLY A 172 21.01 17.14 -2.93
C GLY A 172 19.74 17.25 -2.08
N CYS A 173 19.02 16.16 -1.84
CA CYS A 173 17.76 16.14 -1.06
C CYS A 173 18.03 16.12 0.46
N ASP A 174 18.54 17.24 0.97
CA ASP A 174 19.01 17.41 2.35
C ASP A 174 18.00 18.07 3.29
N GLY A 175 16.79 18.37 2.83
CA GLY A 175 15.77 19.09 3.59
C GLY A 175 16.01 20.60 3.72
N LYS A 176 16.93 21.17 2.94
CA LYS A 176 17.25 22.61 3.00
C LYS A 176 17.13 23.28 1.65
N LEU A 177 17.67 22.67 0.60
CA LEU A 177 17.61 23.24 -0.75
C LEU A 177 16.24 23.02 -1.38
N LYS A 178 15.83 23.92 -2.28
CA LYS A 178 14.64 23.70 -3.11
C LYS A 178 14.98 22.79 -4.28
N VAL A 179 13.98 22.09 -4.80
CA VAL A 179 14.11 21.25 -6.00
C VAL A 179 14.78 22.02 -7.14
N LYS A 180 14.36 23.26 -7.41
CA LYS A 180 14.97 24.11 -8.45
C LYS A 180 16.49 24.30 -8.28
N ASP A 181 16.96 24.42 -7.04
CA ASP A 181 18.36 24.73 -6.74
C ASP A 181 19.23 23.48 -6.91
N ILE A 182 18.68 22.30 -6.61
CA ILE A 182 19.31 20.99 -6.84
C ILE A 182 19.41 20.72 -8.35
N LEU A 183 18.33 20.93 -9.10
CA LEU A 183 18.32 20.70 -10.56
C LEU A 183 19.35 21.58 -11.29
N ASN A 184 19.54 22.82 -10.85
CA ASN A 184 20.56 23.73 -11.38
C ASN A 184 22.00 23.22 -11.16
N GLN A 185 22.24 22.36 -10.15
CA GLN A 185 23.56 21.79 -9.85
C GLN A 185 23.82 20.50 -10.62
N VAL A 186 22.79 19.68 -10.83
CA VAL A 186 22.93 18.31 -11.37
C VAL A 186 22.60 18.22 -12.87
N SER A 187 22.07 19.29 -13.49
CA SER A 187 21.72 19.34 -14.93
C SER A 187 20.82 18.18 -15.38
N VAL A 188 19.76 17.92 -14.61
CA VAL A 188 18.75 16.89 -14.86
C VAL A 188 17.36 17.52 -14.99
N ASP A 189 16.44 16.76 -15.58
CA ASP A 189 15.05 17.19 -15.79
C ASP A 189 14.19 17.02 -14.53
N LEU A 190 13.13 17.83 -14.42
CA LEU A 190 12.15 17.80 -13.34
C LEU A 190 11.41 16.46 -13.27
N GLU A 191 11.23 15.79 -14.41
CA GLU A 191 10.67 14.43 -14.49
C GLU A 191 11.43 13.41 -13.63
N MET A 192 12.73 13.60 -13.43
CA MET A 192 13.51 12.75 -12.52
C MET A 192 13.02 12.88 -11.08
N VAL A 193 12.74 14.10 -10.63
CA VAL A 193 12.25 14.37 -9.28
C VAL A 193 10.84 13.80 -9.10
N ARG A 194 9.98 13.91 -10.12
CA ARG A 194 8.66 13.28 -10.14
C ARG A 194 8.78 11.77 -9.97
N SER A 195 9.65 11.14 -10.74
CA SER A 195 9.91 9.69 -10.66
C SER A 195 10.40 9.27 -9.27
N LEU A 196 11.36 9.99 -8.69
CA LEU A 196 11.87 9.72 -7.34
C LEU A 196 10.79 9.87 -6.26
N GLN A 197 9.93 10.88 -6.38
CA GLN A 197 8.81 11.10 -5.46
C GLN A 197 7.73 10.02 -5.61
N GLN A 198 7.38 9.62 -6.83
CA GLN A 198 6.42 8.54 -7.09
C GLN A 198 6.91 7.20 -6.54
N LYS A 199 8.21 6.93 -6.65
CA LYS A 199 8.87 5.75 -6.05
C LYS A 199 9.03 5.85 -4.52
N GLN A 200 8.61 6.96 -3.90
CA GLN A 200 8.78 7.26 -2.46
C GLN A 200 10.24 7.15 -2.00
N LEU A 201 11.19 7.50 -2.87
CA LEU A 201 12.61 7.58 -2.51
C LEU A 201 12.97 8.92 -1.89
N ILE A 202 12.16 9.94 -2.19
CA ILE A 202 12.21 11.26 -1.59
C ILE A 202 10.82 11.67 -1.09
N ILE A 203 10.80 12.49 -0.04
CA ILE A 203 9.61 13.17 0.47
C ILE A 203 9.73 14.64 0.13
N LEU A 204 8.60 15.28 -0.19
CA LEU A 204 8.54 16.69 -0.53
C LEU A 204 7.78 17.45 0.56
N THR A 205 8.40 18.51 1.05
CA THR A 205 7.74 19.49 1.92
C THR A 205 7.36 20.71 1.08
N PRO A 206 6.10 21.16 1.10
CA PRO A 206 5.71 22.38 0.41
C PRO A 206 6.45 23.54 1.06
N ASN A 207 7.01 24.43 0.24
CA ASN A 207 7.52 25.68 0.77
C ASN A 207 6.32 26.54 1.17
N SER A 208 5.98 26.51 2.47
CA SER A 208 4.98 27.38 3.04
C SER A 208 5.50 28.81 2.94
N ASN A 209 4.94 29.61 2.03
CA ASN A 209 5.08 31.06 2.11
C ASN A 209 4.19 31.61 3.24
#